data_AF-A0A934KC35-F1
#
_entry.id   AF-A0A934KC35-F1
#
_cell.length_a   1.000
_cell.length_b   1.000
_cell.length_c   1.000
_cell.angle_alpha   90.00
_cell.angle_beta   90.00
_cell.angle_gamma   90.00
#
_symmetry.space_group_name_H-M   'P 1'
#
loop_
_entity.id
_entity.type
_entity.pdbx_description
1 polymer ?
#
loop_
_entity_poly.entity_id
_entity_poly.type
_entity_poly.pdbx_seq_one_letter_code
_entity_poly.pdbx_strand_id
1 'polypeptide(L)'
;PRRLAYRWVYPRAVEPRPGNSMLVEFTLAEEGGKTRLTVVESGLDLMPWPDDEKQGYADSHGKGWARHLERLSAYAPAAPSRPVA
;
A
#
# COMPACT_ATOMS: atom_id res chain seq x y z
N PRO A 1 -11.15 8.50 10.20
CA PRO A 1 -10.63 7.21 9.70
C PRO A 1 -9.11 7.07 9.87
N ARG A 2 -8.62 6.03 10.58
CA ARG A 2 -7.19 5.79 10.84
C ARG A 2 -6.59 4.63 10.04
N ARG A 3 -7.41 3.92 9.26
CA ARG A 3 -6.97 2.81 8.42
C ARG A 3 -7.72 2.82 7.09
N LEU A 4 -7.00 2.56 6.00
CA LEU A 4 -7.53 2.30 4.66
C LEU A 4 -6.91 0.98 4.19
N ALA A 5 -7.70 0.09 3.61
CA ALA A 5 -7.20 -1.16 3.06
C ALA A 5 -7.92 -1.51 1.77
N TYR A 6 -7.19 -2.11 0.83
CA TYR A 6 -7.75 -2.61 -0.43
C TYR A 6 -6.93 -3.80 -0.94
N ARG A 7 -7.54 -4.58 -1.84
CA ARG A 7 -6.85 -5.65 -2.56
C ARG A 7 -6.60 -5.25 -4.00
N TRP A 8 -5.46 -5.65 -4.53
CA TRP A 8 -5.04 -5.39 -5.92
C TRP A 8 -4.25 -6.57 -6.49
N VAL A 9 -3.88 -6.47 -7.77
CA VAL A 9 -3.15 -7.53 -8.52
C VAL A 9 -3.90 -8.86 -8.48
N TYR A 10 -5.10 -8.88 -9.06
CA TYR A 10 -5.95 -10.06 -9.16
C TYR A 10 -6.58 -10.17 -10.56
N PRO A 11 -6.99 -11.39 -10.98
CA PRO A 11 -7.57 -11.60 -12.29
C PRO A 11 -8.86 -10.81 -12.51
N ARG A 12 -9.10 -10.38 -13.75
CA ARG A 12 -10.32 -9.66 -14.11
C ARG A 12 -11.55 -10.53 -13.86
N ALA A 13 -12.61 -9.93 -13.31
CA ALA A 13 -13.88 -10.58 -12.99
C ALA A 13 -13.80 -11.72 -11.94
N VAL A 14 -12.69 -11.81 -11.19
CA VAL A 14 -12.54 -12.73 -10.06
C VAL A 14 -12.53 -11.93 -8.77
N GLU A 15 -13.25 -12.40 -7.75
CA GLU A 15 -13.26 -11.76 -6.44
C GLU A 15 -11.86 -11.84 -5.79
N PRO A 16 -11.28 -10.72 -5.33
CA PRO A 16 -9.99 -10.72 -4.67
C PRO A 16 -10.04 -11.33 -3.28
N ARG A 17 -9.15 -12.27 -3.02
CA ARG A 17 -9.00 -13.01 -1.76
C ARG A 17 -7.52 -13.33 -1.48
N PRO A 18 -7.16 -13.80 -0.28
CA PRO A 18 -5.83 -14.34 -0.04
C PRO A 18 -5.49 -15.44 -1.06
N GLY A 19 -4.28 -15.38 -1.63
CA GLY A 19 -3.77 -16.33 -2.63
C GLY A 19 -4.15 -16.05 -4.08
N ASN A 20 -4.92 -15.00 -4.37
CA ASN A 20 -5.12 -14.51 -5.74
C ASN A 20 -5.02 -12.98 -5.86
N SER A 21 -4.62 -12.30 -4.78
CA SER A 21 -4.55 -10.85 -4.68
C SER A 21 -3.55 -10.45 -3.60
N MET A 22 -3.05 -9.24 -3.72
CA MET A 22 -2.18 -8.58 -2.76
C MET A 22 -3.04 -7.66 -1.88
N LEU A 23 -2.79 -7.62 -0.57
CA LEU A 23 -3.49 -6.76 0.38
C LEU A 23 -2.59 -5.56 0.72
N VAL A 24 -3.08 -4.35 0.46
CA VAL A 24 -2.41 -3.11 0.86
C VAL A 24 -3.17 -2.47 2.01
N GLU A 25 -2.44 -2.09 3.05
CA GLU A 25 -2.97 -1.45 4.25
C GLU A 25 -2.20 -0.17 4.55
N PHE A 26 -2.95 0.91 4.75
CA PHE A 26 -2.47 2.20 5.22
C PHE A 26 -2.96 2.40 6.65
N THR A 27 -2.05 2.69 7.57
CA THR A 27 -2.37 3.01 8.96
C THR A 27 -1.83 4.39 9.30
N LEU A 28 -2.69 5.25 9.85
CA LEU A 28 -2.36 6.60 10.30
C LEU A 28 -2.33 6.65 11.83
N ALA A 29 -1.20 7.06 12.38
CA ALA A 29 -1.03 7.30 13.81
C ALA A 29 -0.53 8.72 14.05
N GLU A 30 -1.03 9.37 15.10
CA GLU A 30 -0.43 10.61 15.59
C GLU A 30 0.89 10.28 16.29
N GLU A 31 1.94 11.03 15.97
CA GLU A 31 3.28 10.86 16.53
C GLU A 31 3.97 12.23 16.58
N GLY A 32 4.24 12.74 17.79
CA GLY A 32 5.00 13.98 17.98
C GLY A 32 4.42 15.22 17.28
N GLY A 33 3.08 15.38 17.26
CA GLY A 33 2.40 16.47 16.56
C GLY A 33 2.37 16.34 15.03
N LYS A 34 2.77 15.18 14.50
CA LYS A 34 2.70 14.81 13.08
C LYS A 34 1.86 13.55 12.91
N THR A 35 1.70 13.11 11.66
CA THR A 35 1.11 11.81 11.34
C THR A 35 2.19 10.85 10.85
N ARG A 36 2.36 9.72 11.54
CA ARG A 36 3.05 8.55 11.00
C ARG A 36 2.09 7.80 10.10
N LEU A 37 2.49 7.63 8.83
CA LEU A 37 1.85 6.71 7.90
C LEU A 37 2.68 5.43 7.80
N THR A 38 2.04 4.29 8.00
CA THR A 38 2.60 2.97 7.73
C THR A 38 1.85 2.33 6.57
N VAL A 39 2.58 1.85 5.57
CA VAL A 39 2.04 1.07 4.44
C VAL A 39 2.60 -0.34 4.51
N VAL A 40 1.72 -1.33 4.48
CA VAL A 40 2.08 -2.75 4.38
C VAL A 40 1.40 -3.33 3.16
N GLU A 41 2.19 -3.93 2.28
CA GLU A 41 1.68 -4.80 1.22
C GLU A 41 2.01 -6.24 1.56
N SER A 42 0.99 -7.10 1.62
CA SER A 42 1.12 -8.49 2.06
C SER A 42 0.41 -9.45 1.10
N GLY A 43 0.73 -10.74 1.23
CA GLY A 43 0.10 -11.82 0.45
C GLY A 43 0.98 -12.40 -0.66
N LEU A 44 2.18 -11.86 -0.90
CA LEU A 44 3.10 -12.34 -1.93
C LEU A 44 3.39 -13.83 -1.82
N ASP A 45 3.65 -14.31 -0.59
CA ASP A 45 3.99 -15.70 -0.32
C ASP A 45 2.85 -16.66 -0.70
N LEU A 46 1.61 -16.18 -0.61
CA LEU A 46 0.40 -16.95 -0.95
C LEU A 46 0.13 -16.97 -2.47
N MET A 47 0.81 -16.14 -3.25
CA MET A 47 0.60 -16.11 -4.69
C MET A 47 1.14 -17.37 -5.35
N PRO A 48 0.40 -17.98 -6.30
CA PRO A 48 0.81 -19.16 -7.04
C PRO A 48 1.80 -18.80 -8.17
N TRP A 49 2.74 -17.89 -7.88
CA TRP A 49 3.78 -17.46 -8.80
C TRP A 49 5.09 -18.19 -8.52
N PRO A 50 5.92 -18.40 -9.56
CA PRO A 50 7.32 -18.76 -9.40
C PRO A 50 8.09 -17.79 -8.47
N ASP A 51 9.12 -18.28 -7.79
CA ASP A 51 9.88 -17.49 -6.80
C ASP A 51 10.62 -16.30 -7.43
N ASP A 52 11.11 -16.44 -8.67
CA ASP A 52 11.75 -15.37 -9.43
C ASP A 52 10.76 -14.26 -9.79
N GLU A 53 9.52 -14.62 -10.15
CA GLU A 53 8.43 -13.65 -10.35
C GLU A 53 8.06 -12.95 -9.04
N LYS A 54 8.01 -13.67 -7.91
CA LYS A 54 7.78 -13.06 -6.59
C LYS A 54 8.89 -12.08 -6.23
N GLN A 55 10.16 -12.44 -6.45
CA GLN A 55 11.28 -11.55 -6.18
C GLN A 55 11.24 -10.30 -7.06
N GLY A 56 11.00 -10.47 -8.36
CA GLY A 56 10.84 -9.34 -9.28
C GLY A 56 9.68 -8.42 -8.89
N TYR A 57 8.57 -8.99 -8.43
CA TYR A 57 7.44 -8.23 -7.89
C TYR A 57 7.87 -7.41 -6.67
N ALA A 58 8.49 -8.06 -5.67
CA ALA A 58 8.92 -7.42 -4.43
C ALA A 58 9.89 -6.26 -4.68
N ASP A 59 10.88 -6.46 -5.56
CA ASP A 59 11.86 -5.42 -5.92
C ASP A 59 11.21 -4.22 -6.61
N SER A 60 10.30 -4.49 -7.55
CA SER A 60 9.59 -3.44 -8.29
C SER A 60 8.63 -2.65 -7.39
N HIS A 61 7.82 -3.34 -6.59
CA HIS A 61 6.83 -2.71 -5.71
C HIS A 61 7.48 -2.00 -4.53
N GLY A 62 8.57 -2.55 -3.97
CA GLY A 62 9.38 -1.87 -2.96
C GLY A 62 9.90 -0.52 -3.46
N LYS A 63 10.48 -0.47 -4.67
CA LYS A 63 10.93 0.78 -5.31
C LYS A 63 9.76 1.73 -5.59
N GLY A 64 8.63 1.19 -6.06
CA GLY A 64 7.41 1.96 -6.31
C GLY A 64 6.89 2.64 -5.05
N TRP A 65 6.71 1.87 -3.97
CA TRP A 65 6.26 2.39 -2.68
C TRP A 65 7.20 3.46 -2.12
N ALA A 66 8.52 3.23 -2.16
CA ALA A 66 9.50 4.22 -1.71
C ALA A 66 9.30 5.57 -2.44
N ARG A 67 9.21 5.54 -3.78
CA ARG A 67 8.99 6.72 -4.62
C ARG A 67 7.67 7.43 -4.31
N HIS A 68 6.59 6.68 -4.12
CA HIS A 68 5.27 7.28 -3.87
C HIS A 68 5.17 7.88 -2.46
N LEU A 69 5.76 7.24 -1.45
CA LEU A 69 5.79 7.74 -0.09
C LEU A 69 6.67 8.99 0.05
N GLU A 70 7.79 9.06 -0.67
CA GLU A 70 8.60 10.28 -0.78
C GLU A 70 7.81 11.45 -1.38
N ARG A 71 7.06 11.20 -2.46
CA ARG A 71 6.21 12.23 -3.07
C ARG A 71 5.07 12.66 -2.14
N LEU A 72 4.48 11.71 -1.42
CA LEU A 72 3.41 12.00 -0.48
C LEU A 72 3.92 12.85 0.69
N SER A 73 5.11 12.56 1.22
CA SER A 73 5.70 13.36 2.31
C SER A 73 6.02 14.78 1.87
N ALA A 74 6.41 14.99 0.61
CA ALA A 74 6.59 16.33 0.02
C ALA A 74 5.26 17.06 -0.21
N TYR A 75 4.21 16.34 -0.63
CA TYR A 75 2.91 16.92 -0.93
C TYR A 75 2.07 17.27 0.32
N ALA A 76 2.02 16.37 1.30
CA ALA A 76 1.10 16.46 2.44
C ALA A 76 1.15 17.80 3.21
N PRO A 77 2.31 18.44 3.44
CA PRO A 77 2.36 19.75 4.09
C PRO A 77 1.69 20.89 3.30
N ALA A 78 1.64 20.77 1.97
CA ALA A 78 1.03 21.76 1.08
C ALA A 78 -0.41 21.37 0.68
N ALA A 79 -0.89 20.19 1.08
CA ALA A 79 -2.21 19.72 0.74
C ALA A 79 -3.27 20.58 1.44
N PRO A 80 -4.30 21.06 0.71
CA PRO A 80 -5.39 21.79 1.35
C PRO A 80 -6.11 20.90 2.34
N SER A 81 -6.28 21.38 3.58
CA SER A 81 -7.13 20.72 4.55
C SER A 81 -8.58 20.86 4.08
N ARG A 82 -9.18 19.76 3.63
CA ARG A 82 -10.62 19.75 3.38
C ARG A 82 -11.32 19.59 4.73
N PRO A 83 -12.22 20.51 5.14
CA PRO A 83 -13.00 20.31 6.34
C PRO A 83 -13.79 19.01 6.19
N VAL A 84 -13.68 18.14 7.17
CA VAL A 84 -14.57 16.98 7.31
C VAL A 84 -15.91 17.55 7.76
N ALA A 85 -16.94 17.41 6.92
CA ALA A 85 -18.33 17.73 7.26
C ALA A 85 -18.89 16.73 8.27
#